data_AF-A0A929NR88-F1
#
_entry.id   AF-A0A929NR88-F1
#
_cell.length_a   1.000
_cell.length_b   1.000
_cell.length_c   1.000
_cell.angle_alpha   90.00
_cell.angle_beta   90.00
_cell.angle_gamma   90.00
#
_symmetry.space_group_name_H-M   'P 1'
#
loop_
_entity.id
_entity.type
_entity.pdbx_description
1 polymer ?
#
loop_
_entity_poly.entity_id
_entity_poly.type
_entity_poly.pdbx_seq_one_letter_code
_entity_poly.pdbx_strand_id
1 'polypeptide(L)' 'VHQILDMPCTAPDSRNTLIIGQIVGIHIDDSVLTDGLIDMAKVRPIARLGYMDYTVVEKVFTMHRPSAEQALKGAAE' A
#
# COMPACT_ATOMS: atom_id res chain seq x y z
N VAL A 1 16.84 -13.65 -2.93
CA VAL A 1 17.48 -12.51 -2.25
C VAL A 1 16.47 -11.90 -1.30
N HIS A 2 16.62 -12.15 0.00
CA HIS A 2 15.82 -11.49 1.02
C HIS A 2 16.67 -11.30 2.29
N GLN A 3 16.33 -10.33 3.10
CA GLN A 3 16.90 -10.09 4.43
C GLN A 3 15.78 -10.18 5.48
N ILE A 4 16.10 -10.76 6.63
CA ILE A 4 15.18 -10.87 7.78
C ILE A 4 15.83 -10.13 8.95
N LEU A 5 15.15 -9.11 9.47
CA LEU A 5 15.60 -8.32 10.61
C LEU A 5 14.69 -8.55 11.80
N ASP A 6 15.29 -8.84 12.94
CA ASP A 6 14.59 -8.88 14.23
C ASP A 6 14.29 -7.48 14.73
N MET A 7 13.02 -7.26 15.08
CA MET A 7 12.54 -5.99 15.57
C MET A 7 12.20 -6.08 17.06
N PRO A 8 12.35 -4.99 17.84
CA PRO A 8 11.93 -4.96 19.23
C PRO A 8 10.48 -5.44 19.39
N CYS A 9 10.26 -6.32 20.38
CA CYS A 9 8.94 -6.80 20.76
C CYS A 9 8.75 -6.62 22.25
N THR A 10 7.63 -6.02 22.65
CA THR A 10 7.29 -5.78 24.05
C THR A 10 6.45 -6.89 24.67
N ALA A 11 5.93 -7.81 23.86
CA ALA A 11 5.12 -8.93 24.32
C ALA A 11 6.04 -10.12 24.67
N PRO A 12 5.92 -10.73 25.87
CA PRO A 12 6.86 -11.73 26.39
C PRO A 12 7.05 -12.98 25.53
N ASP A 13 6.02 -13.36 24.78
CA ASP A 13 5.99 -14.59 23.96
C ASP A 13 5.71 -14.30 22.47
N SER A 14 6.11 -13.11 22.01
CA SER A 14 5.91 -12.71 20.61
C SER A 14 7.21 -12.21 19.99
N ARG A 15 7.22 -12.13 18.66
CA ARG A 15 8.34 -11.66 17.86
C ARG A 15 7.83 -10.74 16.77
N ASN A 16 8.49 -9.61 16.61
CA ASN A 16 8.32 -8.73 15.46
C ASN A 16 9.46 -8.97 14.47
N THR A 17 9.14 -9.04 13.18
CA THR A 17 10.13 -9.33 12.14
C THR A 17 9.87 -8.47 10.93
N LEU A 18 10.91 -7.78 10.44
CA LEU A 18 10.90 -7.07 9.17
C LEU A 18 11.55 -7.95 8.11
N ILE A 19 10.83 -8.24 7.03
CA ILE A 19 11.34 -8.99 5.89
C ILE A 19 11.47 -8.02 4.70
N ILE A 20 12.68 -7.91 4.16
CA ILE A 20 12.98 -7.12 2.96
C ILE A 20 13.26 -8.11 1.82
N GLY A 21 12.34 -8.19 0.87
CA GLY A 21 12.44 -9.07 -0.29
C GLY A 21 12.58 -8.29 -1.59
N GLN A 22 13.34 -8.84 -2.54
CA GLN A 22 13.39 -8.33 -3.91
C GLN A 22 12.26 -8.95 -4.74
N ILE A 23 11.44 -8.11 -5.37
CA ILE A 23 10.44 -8.56 -6.36
C ILE A 23 11.19 -8.95 -7.63
N VAL A 24 11.05 -10.21 -8.06
CA VAL A 24 11.69 -10.75 -9.28
C VAL A 24 10.71 -10.95 -10.44
N GLY A 25 9.41 -10.85 -10.18
CA GLY A 25 8.35 -11.02 -11.14
C GLY A 25 6.98 -10.77 -10.51
N ILE A 26 5.97 -10.51 -11.34
CA ILE A 26 4.58 -10.30 -10.94
C ILE A 26 3.71 -11.08 -11.91
N HIS A 27 2.75 -11.85 -11.39
CA HIS A 27 1.70 -12.45 -12.19
C HIS A 27 0.48 -11.53 -12.16
N ILE A 28 0.04 -11.10 -13.33
CA ILE A 28 -1.09 -10.20 -13.50
C ILE A 28 -2.15 -10.94 -14.31
N ASP A 29 -3.40 -10.85 -13.87
CA ASP A 29 -4.55 -11.23 -14.67
C ASP A 29 -4.82 -10.11 -15.69
N ASP A 30 -4.68 -10.40 -16.98
CA ASP A 30 -4.84 -9.40 -18.04
C ASP A 30 -6.22 -8.70 -18.00
N SER A 31 -7.24 -9.33 -17.41
CA SER A 31 -8.57 -8.74 -17.26
C SER A 31 -8.61 -7.49 -16.38
N VAL A 32 -7.65 -7.34 -15.45
CA VAL A 32 -7.56 -6.17 -14.56
C VAL A 32 -6.76 -5.03 -15.17
N LEU A 33 -6.33 -5.15 -16.42
CA LEU A 33 -5.63 -4.08 -17.12
C LEU A 33 -6.61 -3.15 -17.86
N THR A 34 -6.27 -1.86 -17.89
CA THR A 34 -6.90 -0.84 -18.72
C THR A 34 -5.77 -0.02 -19.33
N ASP A 35 -5.66 0.00 -20.67
CA ASP A 35 -4.59 0.69 -21.41
C ASP A 35 -3.16 0.30 -20.98
N GLY A 36 -2.97 -0.99 -20.65
CA GLY A 36 -1.68 -1.53 -20.19
C GLY A 36 -1.31 -1.19 -18.76
N LEU A 37 -2.19 -0.52 -18.00
CA LEU A 37 -2.02 -0.20 -16.60
C LEU A 37 -2.98 -1.02 -15.73
N ILE A 38 -2.58 -1.31 -14.48
CA ILE A 38 -3.45 -2.00 -13.54
C ILE A 38 -4.59 -1.08 -13.11
N ASP A 39 -5.81 -1.50 -13.38
CA ASP A 39 -7.03 -0.83 -12.98
C ASP A 39 -7.46 -1.33 -11.59
N MET A 40 -7.14 -0.54 -10.56
CA MET A 40 -7.45 -0.90 -9.17
C MET A 40 -8.95 -1.02 -8.90
N ALA A 41 -9.81 -0.40 -9.70
CA ALA A 41 -11.26 -0.57 -9.58
C ALA A 41 -11.70 -1.96 -10.07
N LYS A 42 -10.99 -2.57 -11.03
CA LYS A 42 -11.19 -3.96 -11.44
C LYS A 42 -10.58 -4.95 -10.44
N VAL A 43 -9.41 -4.63 -9.88
CA VAL A 43 -8.75 -5.49 -8.86
C VAL A 43 -9.59 -5.62 -7.59
N ARG A 44 -10.33 -4.58 -7.20
CA ARG A 44 -11.14 -4.52 -5.95
C ARG A 44 -10.40 -5.05 -4.71
N PRO A 45 -9.18 -4.57 -4.41
CA PRO A 45 -8.43 -5.08 -3.27
C PRO A 45 -9.17 -4.84 -1.94
N ILE A 46 -9.03 -5.80 -1.03
CA ILE A 46 -9.47 -5.65 0.36
C ILE A 46 -8.37 -4.98 1.18
N ALA A 47 -8.74 -4.09 2.08
CA ALA A 47 -7.84 -3.52 3.07
C ALA A 47 -8.33 -3.84 4.49
N ARG A 48 -7.38 -4.17 5.37
CA ARG A 48 -7.65 -4.40 6.79
C ARG A 48 -7.79 -3.06 7.50
N LEU A 49 -8.83 -2.92 8.31
CA LEU A 49 -9.06 -1.76 9.17
C LEU A 49 -8.82 -2.13 10.64
N GLY A 50 -9.21 -1.24 11.55
CA GLY A 50 -9.21 -1.52 12.98
C GLY A 50 -10.12 -2.70 13.34
N TYR A 51 -9.82 -3.38 14.45
CA TYR A 51 -10.58 -4.54 14.93
C TYR A 51 -10.68 -5.64 13.85
N MET A 52 -11.89 -6.08 13.53
CA MET A 52 -12.20 -7.08 12.51
C MET A 52 -12.86 -6.44 11.28
N ASP A 53 -12.72 -5.13 11.11
CA ASP A 53 -13.33 -4.41 10.01
C ASP A 53 -12.46 -4.49 8.75
N TYR A 54 -13.12 -4.51 7.60
CA TYR A 54 -12.49 -4.55 6.28
C TYR A 54 -13.22 -3.62 5.33
N THR A 55 -12.50 -3.13 4.33
CA THR A 55 -13.06 -2.35 3.23
C THR A 55 -12.63 -2.92 1.89
N VAL A 56 -13.42 -2.65 0.85
CA VAL A 56 -13.12 -2.95 -0.54
C VAL A 56 -12.94 -1.64 -1.30
N VAL A 57 -11.91 -1.57 -2.13
CA VAL A 57 -11.74 -0.46 -3.06
C VAL A 57 -12.77 -0.57 -4.19
N GLU A 58 -13.78 0.30 -4.16
CA GLU A 58 -14.82 0.35 -5.20
C GLU A 58 -14.63 1.50 -6.20
N LYS A 59 -13.96 2.58 -5.78
CA LYS A 59 -13.78 3.80 -6.58
C LYS A 59 -12.34 4.27 -6.47
N VAL A 60 -11.80 4.69 -7.61
CA VAL A 60 -10.44 5.20 -7.73
C VAL A 60 -10.52 6.59 -8.36
N PHE A 61 -9.73 7.53 -7.85
CA PHE A 61 -9.57 8.86 -8.43
C PHE A 61 -8.08 9.21 -8.47
N THR A 62 -7.71 10.09 -9.39
CA THR A 62 -6.33 10.55 -9.53
C THR A 62 -6.21 11.94 -8.91
N MET A 63 -5.16 12.15 -8.12
CA MET A 63 -4.83 13.44 -7.53
C MET A 63 -3.34 13.70 -7.67
N HIS A 64 -2.97 14.90 -8.12
CA HIS A 64 -1.58 15.30 -8.12
C HIS A 64 -1.16 15.71 -6.71
N ARG A 65 0.04 15.26 -6.30
CA ARG A 65 0.65 15.75 -5.07
C ARG A 65 0.80 17.29 -5.16
N PRO A 66 0.44 18.04 -4.11
CA PRO A 66 0.65 19.49 -4.09
C PRO A 66 2.11 19.84 -4.41
N SER A 67 2.33 20.93 -5.14
CA SER A 67 3.67 21.47 -5.36
C SER A 67 4.27 21.92 -4.02
N ALA A 68 5.61 22.00 -3.94
CA ALA A 68 6.28 22.49 -2.73
C ALA A 68 5.78 23.90 -2.34
N GLU A 69 5.55 24.77 -3.32
CA GLU A 69 5.01 26.11 -3.10
C GLU A 69 3.57 26.08 -2.55
N GLN A 70 2.72 25.18 -3.06
CA GLN A 70 1.36 24.99 -2.57
C GLN A 70 1.32 24.42 -1.16
N ALA A 71 2.22 23.47 -0.83
CA ALA A 71 2.34 22.90 0.51
C ALA A 71 2.79 23.96 1.54
N LEU A 72 3.68 24.87 1.16
CA LEU A 72 4.15 25.95 2.03
C LEU A 72 3.06 27.02 2.27
N LYS A 73 2.24 27.34 1.26
CA LYS A 73 1.12 28.29 1.42
C LYS A 73 0.02 27.73 2.32
N GLY A 74 -0.31 26.44 2.21
CA GLY A 74 -1.33 25.80 3.06
C GLY A 74 -0.90 25.53 4.50
N ALA A 75 0.38 25.70 4.84
CA ALA A 75 0.89 25.60 6.22
C ALA A 75 0.98 26.96 6.94
N ALA A 76 0.74 28.06 6.21
CA ALA A 76 0.78 29.44 6.72
C ALA A 76 -0.63 30.03 6.98
N GLU A 77 -1.68 29.23 6.75
CA GLU A 77 -3.08 29.47 7.16
C GLU A 77 -3.45 28.55 8.32
#